data_AF-A0A7X8FGL9-F1
#
_entry.id   AF-A0A7X8FGL9-F1
#
_cell.length_a   1.000
_cell.length_b   1.000
_cell.length_c   1.000
_cell.angle_alpha   90.00
_cell.angle_beta   90.00
_cell.angle_gamma   90.00
#
_symmetry.space_group_name_H-M   'P 1'
#
loop_
_entity.id
_entity.type
_entity.pdbx_description
1 polymer ?
#
loop_
_entity_poly.entity_id
_entity_poly.type
_entity_poly.pdbx_seq_one_letter_code
_entity_poly.pdbx_strand_id
1 'polypeptide(L)'
;MAHERLSPRQKMIGMMYLILTAMLALNVSKEAVEAFKKVDKSLTTTLVNYAKKNSRIYDEFSRAANENPTKAGKYRDAAMEVKSRADEIFDFIQDLKIEIIMTAEGPETDAVVGRDIFIDNVQKIDENNVPSQILIGYDENGKASYLKALINDYREFLISKLDGKNPQAEETLRTSLNTDDGRDPDGQPNKWENLTFQTLPLVAVQTVLSKMQVDVRNAET
;
A
#
# COMPACT_ATOMS: atom_id res chain seq x y z
N MET A 1 6.34 15.19 54.03
CA MET A 1 5.62 14.01 53.52
C MET A 1 6.66 13.06 52.95
N ALA A 2 6.80 11.88 53.54
CA ALA A 2 7.87 10.95 53.22
C ALA A 2 7.73 10.47 51.77
N HIS A 3 8.79 10.65 50.99
CA HIS A 3 8.92 10.09 49.66
C HIS A 3 9.22 8.59 49.82
N GLU A 4 8.18 7.76 49.93
CA GLU A 4 8.32 6.31 50.02
C GLU A 4 9.06 5.80 48.77
N ARG A 5 10.30 5.35 48.98
CA ARG A 5 11.11 4.74 47.93
C ARG A 5 10.54 3.36 47.61
N LEU A 6 9.75 3.28 46.55
CA LEU A 6 9.25 2.03 45.98
C LEU A 6 10.40 1.03 45.81
N SER A 7 10.19 -0.20 46.25
CA SER A 7 11.17 -1.28 46.09
C SER A 7 11.46 -1.55 44.60
N PRO A 8 12.64 -2.05 44.24
CA PRO A 8 12.97 -2.39 42.85
C PRO A 8 11.92 -3.29 42.18
N ARG A 9 11.32 -4.22 42.95
CA ARG A 9 10.21 -5.08 42.49
C ARG A 9 8.94 -4.28 42.19
N GLN A 10 8.55 -3.33 43.03
CA GLN A 10 7.40 -2.46 42.79
C GLN A 10 7.62 -1.50 41.61
N LYS A 11 8.87 -1.04 41.41
CA LYS A 11 9.23 -0.27 40.21
C LYS A 11 9.12 -1.11 38.93
N MET A 12 9.56 -2.38 38.95
CA MET A 12 9.40 -3.27 37.80
C MET A 12 7.92 -3.58 37.53
N ILE A 13 7.11 -3.81 38.56
CA ILE A 13 5.66 -4.03 38.41
C ILE A 13 4.98 -2.76 37.88
N GLY A 14 5.34 -1.57 38.39
CA GLY A 14 4.83 -0.30 37.92
C GLY A 14 5.23 0.02 36.48
N MET A 15 6.48 -0.26 36.09
CA MET A 15 6.95 -0.11 34.71
C MET A 15 6.26 -1.11 33.78
N MET A 16 6.08 -2.36 34.19
CA MET A 16 5.34 -3.35 33.41
C MET A 16 3.88 -2.94 33.24
N TYR A 17 3.24 -2.43 34.28
CA TYR A 17 1.87 -1.91 34.23
C TYR A 17 1.77 -0.68 33.32
N LEU A 18 2.74 0.24 33.35
CA LEU A 18 2.76 1.40 32.45
C LEU A 18 3.00 0.99 31.00
N ILE A 19 3.87 0.01 30.73
CA ILE A 19 4.09 -0.52 29.38
C ILE A 19 2.84 -1.26 28.88
N LEU A 20 2.21 -2.09 29.71
CA LEU A 20 0.97 -2.78 29.36
C LEU A 20 -0.19 -1.79 29.18
N THR A 21 -0.28 -0.73 29.99
CA THR A 21 -1.29 0.32 29.87
C THR A 21 -1.03 1.18 28.63
N ALA A 22 0.23 1.47 28.29
CA ALA A 22 0.59 2.15 27.05
C ALA A 22 0.30 1.28 25.81
N MET A 23 0.55 -0.03 25.88
CA MET A 23 0.16 -1.00 24.84
C MET A 23 -1.36 -1.08 24.69
N LEU A 24 -2.12 -1.06 25.79
CA LEU A 24 -3.59 -1.00 25.78
C LEU A 24 -4.13 0.35 25.27
N ALA A 25 -3.42 1.44 25.53
CA ALA A 25 -3.76 2.79 25.05
C ALA A 25 -3.33 3.05 23.60
N LEU A 26 -2.40 2.24 23.07
CA LEU A 26 -2.03 2.19 21.65
C LEU A 26 -3.05 1.43 20.79
N ASN A 27 -4.11 0.88 21.38
CA ASN A 27 -5.22 0.33 20.61
C ASN A 27 -5.89 1.46 19.82
N VAL A 28 -5.85 1.34 18.49
CA VAL A 28 -6.52 2.23 17.55
C VAL A 28 -7.96 2.39 18.00
N SER A 29 -8.43 3.63 18.17
CA SER A 29 -9.82 3.85 18.60
C SER A 29 -10.77 3.20 17.60
N LYS A 30 -11.89 2.66 18.08
CA LYS A 30 -12.88 2.00 17.22
C LYS A 30 -13.33 2.91 16.07
N GLU A 31 -13.43 4.20 16.34
CA GLU A 31 -13.77 5.24 15.37
C GLU A 31 -12.69 5.39 14.29
N ALA A 32 -11.41 5.34 14.66
CA ALA A 32 -10.30 5.40 13.72
C ALA A 32 -10.26 4.14 12.82
N VAL A 33 -10.49 2.95 13.39
CA VAL A 33 -10.62 1.71 12.61
C VAL A 33 -11.75 1.81 11.58
N GLU A 34 -12.94 2.24 12.00
CA GLU A 34 -14.09 2.40 11.10
C GLU A 34 -13.84 3.47 10.02
N ALA A 35 -13.11 4.53 10.33
CA ALA A 35 -12.68 5.51 9.35
C ALA A 35 -11.76 4.89 8.29
N PHE A 36 -10.77 4.08 8.69
CA PHE A 36 -9.90 3.37 7.74
C PHE A 36 -10.68 2.39 6.86
N LYS A 37 -11.60 1.57 7.43
CA LYS A 37 -12.48 0.70 6.64
C LYS A 37 -13.27 1.47 5.60
N LYS A 38 -13.82 2.63 5.97
CA LYS A 38 -14.59 3.49 5.07
C LYS A 38 -13.73 4.04 3.93
N VAL A 39 -12.51 4.47 4.24
CA VAL A 39 -11.54 4.94 3.24
C VAL A 39 -11.20 3.81 2.28
N ASP A 40 -10.89 2.62 2.80
CA ASP A 40 -10.55 1.45 1.99
C ASP A 40 -11.67 1.04 1.03
N LYS A 41 -12.93 1.04 1.49
CA LYS A 41 -14.10 0.82 0.62
C LYS A 41 -14.23 1.87 -0.49
N SER A 42 -13.95 3.13 -0.17
CA SER A 42 -13.96 4.21 -1.16
C SER A 42 -12.85 4.04 -2.19
N LEU A 43 -11.65 3.61 -1.76
CA LEU A 43 -10.54 3.31 -2.65
C LEU A 43 -10.88 2.11 -3.54
N THR A 44 -11.48 1.05 -3.00
CA THR A 44 -11.94 -0.11 -3.78
C THR A 44 -12.98 0.28 -4.83
N THR A 45 -13.93 1.16 -4.49
CA THR A 45 -14.88 1.72 -5.48
C THR A 45 -14.15 2.51 -6.58
N THR A 46 -13.11 3.26 -6.20
CA THR A 46 -12.28 4.03 -7.12
C THR A 46 -11.51 3.11 -8.06
N LEU A 47 -10.97 1.99 -7.57
CA LEU A 47 -10.32 0.96 -8.38
C LEU A 47 -11.24 0.38 -9.46
N VAL A 48 -12.49 0.07 -9.10
CA VAL A 48 -13.50 -0.42 -10.07
C VAL A 48 -13.74 0.61 -11.17
N ASN A 49 -13.76 1.91 -10.83
CA ASN A 49 -13.94 2.98 -11.80
C ASN A 49 -12.73 3.12 -12.74
N TYR A 50 -11.51 3.07 -12.21
CA TYR A 50 -10.30 3.08 -13.04
C TYR A 50 -10.22 1.84 -13.93
N ALA A 51 -10.51 0.64 -13.43
CA ALA A 51 -10.55 -0.57 -14.25
C ALA A 51 -11.50 -0.43 -15.47
N LYS A 52 -12.70 0.11 -15.25
CA LYS A 52 -13.67 0.38 -16.33
C LYS A 52 -13.22 1.49 -17.28
N LYS A 53 -12.46 2.47 -16.79
CA LYS A 53 -11.92 3.58 -17.59
C LYS A 53 -10.78 3.08 -18.47
N ASN A 54 -9.80 2.40 -17.87
CA ASN A 54 -8.61 1.89 -18.54
C ASN A 54 -9.00 0.83 -19.58
N SER A 55 -9.95 -0.06 -19.28
CA SER A 55 -10.50 -1.01 -20.26
C SER A 55 -11.02 -0.31 -21.52
N ARG A 56 -11.74 0.80 -21.38
CA ARG A 56 -12.26 1.56 -22.54
C ARG A 56 -11.13 2.19 -23.36
N ILE A 57 -10.11 2.71 -22.70
CA ILE A 57 -8.92 3.27 -23.36
C ILE A 57 -8.20 2.17 -24.17
N TYR A 58 -8.04 0.97 -23.60
CA TYR A 58 -7.43 -0.16 -24.31
C TYR A 58 -8.26 -0.65 -25.50
N ASP A 59 -9.58 -0.65 -25.37
CA ASP A 59 -10.48 -0.99 -26.49
C ASP A 59 -10.36 0.03 -27.63
N GLU A 60 -10.18 1.32 -27.31
CA GLU A 60 -9.94 2.37 -28.30
C GLU A 60 -8.60 2.21 -29.02
N PHE A 61 -7.51 1.93 -28.28
CA PHE A 61 -6.21 1.61 -28.89
C PHE A 61 -6.28 0.37 -29.80
N SER A 62 -7.00 -0.66 -29.36
CA SER A 62 -7.18 -1.89 -30.13
C SER A 62 -8.00 -1.65 -31.40
N ARG A 63 -9.07 -0.85 -31.31
CA ARG A 63 -9.87 -0.45 -32.47
C ARG A 63 -9.05 0.34 -33.47
N ALA A 64 -8.31 1.35 -33.02
CA ALA A 64 -7.46 2.17 -33.88
C ALA A 64 -6.38 1.34 -34.58
N ALA A 65 -5.78 0.37 -33.86
CA ALA A 65 -4.81 -0.55 -34.43
C ALA A 65 -5.41 -1.51 -35.46
N ASN A 66 -6.66 -1.95 -35.28
CA ASN A 66 -7.36 -2.77 -36.27
C ASN A 66 -7.71 -1.98 -37.54
N GLU A 67 -8.09 -0.70 -37.39
CA GLU A 67 -8.40 0.19 -38.52
C GLU A 67 -7.14 0.62 -39.29
N ASN A 68 -6.04 0.89 -38.59
CA ASN A 68 -4.78 1.28 -39.21
C ASN A 68 -3.57 0.68 -38.47
N PRO A 69 -3.21 -0.58 -38.77
CA PRO A 69 -2.13 -1.28 -38.07
C PRO A 69 -0.78 -0.56 -38.15
N THR A 70 -0.46 0.01 -39.32
CA THR A 70 0.83 0.67 -39.57
C THR A 70 1.02 1.93 -38.71
N LYS A 71 -0.05 2.70 -38.48
CA LYS A 71 0.04 3.95 -37.70
C LYS A 71 -0.23 3.74 -36.21
N ALA A 72 -1.23 2.93 -35.89
CA ALA A 72 -1.76 2.78 -34.53
C ALA A 72 -1.23 1.55 -33.78
N GLY A 73 -0.69 0.54 -34.48
CA GLY A 73 -0.17 -0.69 -33.86
C GLY A 73 0.87 -0.43 -32.77
N LYS A 74 1.85 0.44 -33.05
CA LYS A 74 2.90 0.81 -32.07
C LYS A 74 2.34 1.43 -30.79
N TYR A 75 1.22 2.16 -30.87
CA TYR A 75 0.61 2.81 -29.71
C TYR A 75 -0.22 1.82 -28.90
N ARG A 76 -0.92 0.89 -29.58
CA ARG A 76 -1.56 -0.25 -28.91
C ARG A 76 -0.52 -1.08 -28.15
N ASP A 77 0.60 -1.40 -28.78
CA ASP A 77 1.64 -2.22 -28.15
C ASP A 77 2.23 -1.54 -26.91
N ALA A 78 2.50 -0.23 -27.01
CA ALA A 78 2.91 0.57 -25.85
C ALA A 78 1.84 0.59 -24.75
N ALA A 79 0.56 0.74 -25.10
CA ALA A 79 -0.53 0.73 -24.13
C ALA A 79 -0.67 -0.65 -23.44
N MET A 80 -0.51 -1.75 -24.18
CA MET A 80 -0.54 -3.10 -23.61
C MET A 80 0.68 -3.39 -22.73
N GLU A 81 1.84 -2.81 -23.04
CA GLU A 81 3.02 -2.88 -22.18
C GLU A 81 2.79 -2.13 -20.86
N VAL A 82 2.20 -0.92 -20.91
CA VAL A 82 1.77 -0.16 -19.72
C VAL A 82 0.81 -0.99 -18.87
N LYS A 83 -0.21 -1.57 -19.50
CA LYS A 83 -1.18 -2.45 -18.84
C LYS A 83 -0.51 -3.59 -18.09
N SER A 84 0.37 -4.32 -18.78
CA SER A 84 1.03 -5.50 -18.22
C SER A 84 1.85 -5.16 -16.98
N ARG A 85 2.58 -4.05 -16.99
CA ARG A 85 3.36 -3.60 -15.83
C ARG A 85 2.47 -3.10 -14.69
N ALA A 86 1.39 -2.38 -15.01
CA ALA A 86 0.41 -1.96 -14.02
C ALA A 86 -0.28 -3.16 -13.34
N ASP A 87 -0.64 -4.18 -14.12
CA ASP A 87 -1.24 -5.41 -13.63
C ASP A 87 -0.28 -6.17 -12.70
N GLU A 88 1.01 -6.29 -13.06
CA GLU A 88 2.03 -6.92 -12.21
C GLU A 88 2.12 -6.28 -10.82
N ILE A 89 2.20 -4.95 -10.76
CA ILE A 89 2.29 -4.23 -9.48
C ILE A 89 0.99 -4.34 -8.71
N PHE A 90 -0.15 -4.19 -9.39
CA PHE A 90 -1.45 -4.30 -8.77
C PHE A 90 -1.66 -5.66 -8.12
N ASP A 91 -1.31 -6.74 -8.83
CA ASP A 91 -1.42 -8.11 -8.35
C ASP A 91 -0.44 -8.40 -7.23
N PHE A 92 0.80 -7.90 -7.32
CA PHE A 92 1.75 -8.02 -6.22
C PHE A 92 1.24 -7.34 -4.94
N ILE A 93 0.67 -6.13 -5.06
CA ILE A 93 0.05 -5.46 -3.91
C ILE A 93 -1.15 -6.26 -3.38
N GLN A 94 -1.97 -6.83 -4.27
CA GLN A 94 -3.11 -7.65 -3.86
C GLN A 94 -2.66 -8.90 -3.10
N ASP A 95 -1.60 -9.55 -3.54
CA ASP A 95 -1.02 -10.72 -2.89
C ASP A 95 -0.46 -10.36 -1.51
N LEU A 96 0.21 -9.22 -1.37
CA LEU A 96 0.65 -8.71 -0.07
C LEU A 96 -0.50 -8.48 0.89
N LYS A 97 -1.58 -7.84 0.40
CA LYS A 97 -2.77 -7.57 1.21
C LYS A 97 -3.39 -8.87 1.73
N ILE A 98 -3.51 -9.89 0.88
CA ILE A 98 -4.03 -11.22 1.24
C ILE A 98 -3.10 -11.91 2.24
N GLU A 99 -1.79 -11.94 1.95
CA GLU A 99 -0.80 -12.60 2.81
C GLU A 99 -0.77 -12.01 4.22
N ILE A 100 -0.87 -10.69 4.36
CA ILE A 100 -0.93 -10.01 5.65
C ILE A 100 -2.15 -10.46 6.45
N ILE A 101 -3.34 -10.51 5.83
CA ILE A 101 -4.58 -10.93 6.50
C ILE A 101 -4.50 -12.41 6.87
N MET A 102 -4.12 -13.28 5.93
CA MET A 102 -4.03 -14.72 6.17
C MET A 102 -2.98 -15.07 7.23
N THR A 103 -1.86 -14.34 7.29
CA THR A 103 -0.85 -14.54 8.32
C THR A 103 -1.34 -14.07 9.69
N ALA A 104 -2.12 -12.98 9.74
CA ALA A 104 -2.69 -12.49 10.98
C ALA A 104 -3.79 -13.41 11.51
N GLU A 105 -4.77 -13.76 10.68
CA GLU A 105 -6.01 -14.42 11.11
C GLU A 105 -6.01 -15.94 10.93
N GLY A 106 -5.14 -16.46 10.07
CA GLY A 106 -5.09 -17.86 9.68
C GLY A 106 -5.86 -18.13 8.36
N PRO A 107 -5.76 -19.36 7.84
CA PRO A 107 -6.33 -19.73 6.54
C PRO A 107 -7.86 -19.84 6.52
N GLU A 108 -8.50 -19.96 7.69
CA GLU A 108 -9.96 -20.09 7.83
C GLU A 108 -10.69 -18.75 7.94
N THR A 109 -9.99 -17.62 7.68
CA THR A 109 -10.61 -16.29 7.71
C THR A 109 -11.67 -16.14 6.62
N ASP A 110 -12.81 -15.54 6.97
CA ASP A 110 -13.87 -15.15 6.04
C ASP A 110 -13.64 -13.74 5.44
N ALA A 111 -12.54 -13.08 5.81
CA ALA A 111 -12.15 -11.80 5.26
C ALA A 111 -11.53 -11.90 3.87
N VAL A 112 -11.09 -13.09 3.44
CA VAL A 112 -10.52 -13.33 2.12
C VAL A 112 -11.32 -14.43 1.42
N VAL A 113 -11.90 -14.12 0.26
CA VAL A 113 -12.56 -15.12 -0.60
C VAL A 113 -11.95 -15.03 -2.00
N GLY A 114 -11.19 -16.05 -2.37
CA GLY A 114 -10.41 -16.02 -3.61
C GLY A 114 -9.35 -14.92 -3.54
N ARG A 115 -9.47 -13.90 -4.41
CA ARG A 115 -8.60 -12.71 -4.38
C ARG A 115 -9.29 -11.49 -3.74
N ASP A 116 -10.57 -11.58 -3.39
CA ASP A 116 -11.32 -10.46 -2.84
C ASP A 116 -11.12 -10.35 -1.33
N ILE A 117 -10.99 -9.12 -0.83
CA ILE A 117 -10.82 -8.81 0.59
C ILE A 117 -12.07 -8.07 1.08
N PHE A 118 -12.69 -8.61 2.13
CA PHE A 118 -13.82 -8.03 2.83
C PHE A 118 -13.33 -7.37 4.11
N ILE A 119 -12.94 -6.10 4.03
CA ILE A 119 -12.33 -5.35 5.15
C ILE A 119 -13.21 -5.30 6.41
N ASP A 120 -14.52 -5.47 6.29
CA ASP A 120 -15.45 -5.53 7.42
C ASP A 120 -15.33 -6.81 8.25
N ASN A 121 -14.90 -7.90 7.61
CA ASN A 121 -14.78 -9.22 8.23
C ASN A 121 -13.42 -9.42 8.90
N VAL A 122 -12.45 -8.53 8.64
CA VAL A 122 -11.13 -8.56 9.30
C VAL A 122 -11.31 -8.30 10.80
N GLN A 123 -10.99 -9.32 11.60
CA GLN A 123 -11.06 -9.34 13.06
C GLN A 123 -9.78 -8.79 13.72
N LYS A 124 -8.59 -9.11 13.19
CA LYS A 124 -7.29 -8.67 13.74
C LYS A 124 -6.83 -7.33 13.18
N ILE A 125 -7.76 -6.39 13.17
CA ILE A 125 -7.64 -5.13 12.43
C ILE A 125 -6.61 -4.15 13.02
N ASP A 126 -6.32 -4.30 14.31
CA ASP A 126 -5.36 -3.54 15.11
C ASP A 126 -4.01 -4.26 15.28
N GLU A 127 -3.79 -5.39 14.60
CA GLU A 127 -2.51 -6.11 14.61
C GLU A 127 -1.41 -5.28 13.92
N ASN A 128 -0.31 -5.03 14.63
CA ASN A 128 0.78 -4.16 14.19
C ASN A 128 2.05 -4.92 13.79
N ASN A 129 2.21 -6.17 14.26
CA ASN A 129 3.44 -6.94 14.10
C ASN A 129 3.49 -7.64 12.74
N VAL A 130 2.41 -8.30 12.34
CA VAL A 130 2.35 -9.09 11.10
C VAL A 130 2.65 -8.24 9.86
N PRO A 131 2.02 -7.06 9.67
CA PRO A 131 2.34 -6.21 8.52
C PRO A 131 3.82 -5.81 8.51
N SER A 132 4.37 -5.39 9.67
CA SER A 132 5.77 -4.99 9.81
C SER A 132 6.73 -6.15 9.49
N GLN A 133 6.44 -7.37 9.96
CA GLN A 133 7.24 -8.56 9.71
C GLN A 133 7.34 -8.88 8.21
N ILE A 134 6.22 -8.78 7.48
CA ILE A 134 6.17 -9.11 6.05
C ILE A 134 6.79 -7.99 5.19
N LEU A 135 6.45 -6.74 5.49
CA LEU A 135 6.80 -5.60 4.66
C LEU A 135 8.21 -5.08 4.93
N ILE A 136 8.60 -4.96 6.20
CA ILE A 136 9.93 -4.45 6.58
C ILE A 136 10.94 -5.59 6.71
N GLY A 137 10.54 -6.71 7.33
CA GLY A 137 11.46 -7.80 7.64
C GLY A 137 12.45 -7.46 8.77
N TYR A 138 13.14 -8.47 9.29
CA TYR A 138 14.11 -8.29 10.37
C TYR A 138 15.39 -7.58 9.91
N ASP A 139 15.77 -7.78 8.64
CA ASP A 139 16.96 -7.24 7.99
C ASP A 139 16.69 -5.96 7.20
N GLU A 140 15.50 -5.36 7.34
CA GLU A 140 15.02 -4.23 6.54
C GLU A 140 15.04 -4.51 5.02
N ASN A 141 14.82 -5.76 4.63
CA ASN A 141 14.73 -6.20 3.24
C ASN A 141 13.48 -7.06 3.00
N GLY A 142 12.38 -6.69 3.67
CA GLY A 142 11.06 -7.29 3.49
C GLY A 142 10.44 -6.94 2.13
N LYS A 143 9.19 -7.37 1.93
CA LYS A 143 8.52 -7.26 0.63
C LYS A 143 8.23 -5.81 0.21
N ALA A 144 8.28 -4.84 1.12
CA ALA A 144 8.14 -3.42 0.78
C ALA A 144 9.32 -2.91 -0.07
N SER A 145 10.53 -3.45 0.10
CA SER A 145 11.67 -3.07 -0.74
C SER A 145 11.51 -3.54 -2.19
N TYR A 146 10.92 -4.73 -2.37
CA TYR A 146 10.55 -5.21 -3.71
C TYR A 146 9.41 -4.36 -4.31
N LEU A 147 8.39 -4.03 -3.51
CA LEU A 147 7.31 -3.13 -3.94
C LEU A 147 7.84 -1.77 -4.39
N LYS A 148 8.76 -1.19 -3.61
CA LYS A 148 9.45 0.07 -3.93
C LYS A 148 10.19 -0.01 -5.26
N ALA A 149 10.95 -1.08 -5.49
CA ALA A 149 11.65 -1.29 -6.73
C ALA A 149 10.70 -1.36 -7.94
N LEU A 150 9.61 -2.12 -7.81
CA LEU A 150 8.57 -2.22 -8.84
C LEU A 150 7.92 -0.87 -9.17
N ILE A 151 7.53 -0.10 -8.15
CA ILE A 151 6.91 1.22 -8.33
C ILE A 151 7.88 2.19 -9.02
N ASN A 152 9.16 2.19 -8.62
CA ASN A 152 10.17 3.03 -9.23
C ASN A 152 10.43 2.67 -10.69
N ASP A 153 10.58 1.38 -11.01
CA ASP A 153 10.75 0.92 -12.38
C ASP A 153 9.56 1.32 -13.26
N TYR A 154 8.34 1.13 -12.77
CA TYR A 154 7.13 1.52 -13.50
C TYR A 154 7.02 3.03 -13.72
N ARG A 155 7.35 3.83 -12.70
CA ARG A 155 7.38 5.29 -12.80
C ARG A 155 8.37 5.76 -13.86
N GLU A 156 9.62 5.29 -13.82
CA GLU A 156 10.64 5.67 -14.80
C GLU A 156 10.27 5.17 -16.21
N PHE A 157 9.68 3.98 -16.31
CA PHE A 157 9.12 3.47 -17.56
C PHE A 157 8.06 4.41 -18.15
N LEU A 158 7.05 4.82 -17.37
CA LEU A 158 6.01 5.74 -17.86
C LEU A 158 6.60 7.09 -18.30
N ILE A 159 7.51 7.66 -17.51
CA ILE A 159 8.19 8.91 -17.84
C ILE A 159 8.97 8.76 -19.16
N SER A 160 9.65 7.62 -19.36
CA SER A 160 10.37 7.35 -20.61
C SER A 160 9.45 7.25 -21.84
N LYS A 161 8.19 6.82 -21.66
CA LYS A 161 7.20 6.79 -22.76
C LYS A 161 6.68 8.19 -23.10
N LEU A 162 6.61 9.09 -22.10
CA LEU A 162 6.22 10.48 -22.30
C LEU A 162 7.33 11.28 -22.99
N ASP A 163 8.60 11.03 -22.66
CA ASP A 163 9.77 11.55 -23.38
C ASP A 163 9.72 13.09 -23.53
N GLY A 164 9.41 13.78 -22.43
CA GLY A 164 9.31 15.24 -22.34
C GLY A 164 8.10 15.86 -23.04
N LYS A 165 7.25 15.05 -23.68
CA LYS A 165 6.07 15.55 -24.44
C LYS A 165 4.97 16.08 -23.53
N ASN A 166 4.96 15.66 -22.26
CA ASN A 166 4.01 16.15 -21.27
C ASN A 166 4.66 16.31 -19.89
N PRO A 167 5.40 17.42 -19.65
CA PRO A 167 6.12 17.64 -18.40
C PRO A 167 5.20 17.66 -17.16
N GLN A 168 3.95 18.12 -17.32
CA GLN A 168 2.98 18.15 -16.23
C GLN A 168 2.56 16.73 -15.80
N ALA A 169 2.38 15.82 -16.77
CA ALA A 169 2.08 14.42 -16.46
C ALA A 169 3.29 13.74 -15.83
N GLU A 170 4.50 13.98 -16.33
CA GLU A 170 5.74 13.45 -15.73
C GLU A 170 5.91 13.89 -14.27
N GLU A 171 5.67 15.16 -13.95
CA GLU A 171 5.73 15.65 -12.57
C GLU A 171 4.66 15.03 -11.68
N THR A 172 3.46 14.82 -12.23
CA THR A 172 2.38 14.13 -11.53
C THR A 172 2.78 12.69 -11.18
N LEU A 173 3.43 11.98 -12.12
CA LEU A 173 3.95 10.62 -11.89
C LEU A 173 5.07 10.61 -10.84
N ARG A 174 5.97 11.59 -10.87
CA ARG A 174 7.04 11.75 -9.85
C ARG A 174 6.46 11.94 -8.45
N THR A 175 5.35 12.66 -8.35
CA THR A 175 4.70 12.92 -7.06
C THR A 175 3.82 11.76 -6.60
N SER A 176 2.98 11.19 -7.47
CA SER A 176 2.00 10.17 -7.08
C SER A 176 2.64 8.83 -6.77
N LEU A 177 3.70 8.47 -7.50
CA LEU A 177 4.45 7.21 -7.35
C LEU A 177 5.79 7.45 -6.64
N ASN A 178 5.87 8.46 -5.76
CA ASN A 178 7.09 8.73 -5.01
C ASN A 178 7.34 7.65 -3.94
N THR A 179 8.56 7.09 -3.94
CA THR A 179 9.03 6.14 -2.93
C THR A 179 10.42 6.49 -2.39
N ASP A 180 10.80 7.75 -2.51
CA ASP A 180 12.09 8.27 -2.06
C ASP A 180 12.19 8.19 -0.54
N ASP A 181 13.42 8.00 -0.06
CA ASP A 181 13.72 8.05 1.37
C ASP A 181 13.49 9.46 1.91
N GLY A 182 13.11 9.54 3.19
CA GLY A 182 12.65 10.78 3.80
C GLY A 182 13.29 11.02 5.15
N ARG A 183 12.59 11.83 5.94
CA ARG A 183 12.93 12.08 7.34
C ARG A 183 11.76 11.70 8.24
N ASP A 184 12.08 11.09 9.37
CA ASP A 184 11.10 10.81 10.42
C ASP A 184 10.68 12.10 11.17
N PRO A 185 9.70 12.03 12.09
CA PRO A 185 9.29 13.19 12.88
C PRO A 185 10.39 13.82 13.73
N ASP A 186 11.43 13.06 14.08
CA ASP A 186 12.62 13.53 14.81
C ASP A 186 13.68 14.14 13.88
N GLY A 187 13.42 14.17 12.57
CA GLY A 187 14.26 14.76 11.54
C GLY A 187 15.40 13.87 11.06
N GLN A 188 15.47 12.60 11.49
CA GLN A 188 16.49 11.65 11.08
C GLN A 188 16.17 11.05 9.72
N PRO A 189 17.18 10.79 8.86
CA PRO A 189 16.98 10.07 7.62
C PRO A 189 16.38 8.68 7.87
N ASN A 190 15.33 8.32 7.14
CA ASN A 190 14.72 7.00 7.24
C ASN A 190 14.26 6.50 5.87
N LYS A 191 14.27 5.18 5.71
CA LYS A 191 13.85 4.50 4.49
C LYS A 191 12.35 4.69 4.26
N TRP A 192 11.94 4.80 2.99
CA TRP A 192 10.53 4.89 2.62
C TRP A 192 9.67 3.76 3.20
N GLU A 193 10.19 2.53 3.20
CA GLU A 193 9.51 1.34 3.71
C GLU A 193 9.12 1.55 5.18
N ASN A 194 10.09 2.01 5.98
CA ASN A 194 9.88 2.30 7.39
C ASN A 194 8.90 3.44 7.60
N LEU A 195 9.09 4.56 6.88
CA LEU A 195 8.19 5.72 6.95
C LEU A 195 6.75 5.40 6.56
N THR A 196 6.56 4.40 5.69
CA THR A 196 5.26 4.07 5.12
C THR A 196 4.53 2.98 5.91
N PHE A 197 5.24 1.97 6.42
CA PHE A 197 4.60 0.77 6.97
C PHE A 197 4.98 0.45 8.42
N GLN A 198 6.08 1.00 8.93
CA GLN A 198 6.56 0.62 10.25
C GLN A 198 5.54 1.00 11.32
N THR A 199 5.23 0.07 12.22
CA THR A 199 4.28 0.25 13.34
C THR A 199 2.84 0.55 12.95
N LEU A 200 2.48 0.48 11.66
CA LEU A 200 1.09 0.68 11.26
C LEU A 200 0.24 -0.55 11.59
N PRO A 201 -1.00 -0.34 12.08
CA PRO A 201 -1.98 -1.42 12.21
C PRO A 201 -2.37 -1.97 10.86
N LEU A 202 -2.77 -3.24 10.86
CA LEU A 202 -3.19 -3.98 9.68
C LEU A 202 -4.18 -3.17 8.84
N VAL A 203 -5.19 -2.54 9.44
CA VAL A 203 -6.17 -1.72 8.71
C VAL A 203 -5.56 -0.55 7.96
N ALA A 204 -4.58 0.12 8.56
CA ALA A 204 -3.91 1.26 7.95
C ALA A 204 -3.02 0.77 6.80
N VAL A 205 -2.30 -0.35 7.00
CA VAL A 205 -1.50 -0.97 5.94
C VAL A 205 -2.37 -1.40 4.75
N GLN A 206 -3.52 -2.05 4.99
CA GLN A 206 -4.46 -2.42 3.92
C GLN A 206 -4.93 -1.18 3.14
N THR A 207 -5.26 -0.10 3.84
CA THR A 207 -5.71 1.16 3.24
C THR A 207 -4.60 1.81 2.40
N VAL A 208 -3.37 1.84 2.91
CA VAL A 208 -2.19 2.38 2.21
C VAL A 208 -1.91 1.57 0.94
N LEU A 209 -1.94 0.24 1.02
CA LEU A 209 -1.77 -0.63 -0.14
C LEU A 209 -2.89 -0.44 -1.17
N SER A 210 -4.15 -0.30 -0.74
CA SER A 210 -5.26 0.06 -1.64
C SER A 210 -5.06 1.41 -2.32
N LYS A 211 -4.52 2.40 -1.59
CA LYS A 211 -4.19 3.71 -2.17
C LYS A 211 -3.10 3.58 -3.24
N MET A 212 -2.06 2.78 -2.99
CA MET A 212 -1.02 2.51 -4.00
C MET A 212 -1.59 1.82 -5.24
N GLN A 213 -2.51 0.86 -5.08
CA GLN A 213 -3.23 0.28 -6.22
C GLN A 213 -3.99 1.35 -7.03
N VAL A 214 -4.62 2.32 -6.36
CA VAL A 214 -5.31 3.43 -7.03
C VAL A 214 -4.32 4.30 -7.79
N ASP A 215 -3.18 4.63 -7.20
CA ASP A 215 -2.15 5.44 -7.85
C ASP A 215 -1.60 4.75 -9.10
N VAL A 216 -1.35 3.43 -9.04
CA VAL A 216 -0.90 2.62 -10.18
C VAL A 216 -1.92 2.66 -11.32
N ARG A 217 -3.21 2.45 -11.01
CA ARG A 217 -4.29 2.49 -12.01
C ARG A 217 -4.57 3.88 -12.57
N ASN A 218 -4.34 4.91 -11.76
CA ASN A 218 -4.42 6.30 -12.21
C ASN A 218 -3.24 6.68 -13.11
N ALA A 219 -2.02 6.24 -12.76
CA ALA A 219 -0.82 6.47 -13.57
C ALA A 219 -0.86 5.70 -14.92
N GLU A 220 -1.55 4.57 -14.95
CA GLU A 220 -1.84 3.78 -16.17
C GLU A 220 -2.76 4.52 -17.17
N THR A 221 -3.58 5.46 -16.70
CA THR A 221 -4.62 6.14 -17.50
C THR A 221 -4.06 7.22 -18.43
#